data_AF-A0AA46K425-F1
#
_entry.id   AF-A0AA46K425-F1
#
_cell.length_a   1.000
_cell.length_b   1.000
_cell.length_c   1.000
_cell.angle_alpha   90.00
_cell.angle_beta   90.00
_cell.angle_gamma   90.00
#
_symmetry.space_group_name_H-M   'P 1'
#
loop_
_entity.id
_entity.type
_entity.pdbx_description
1 polymer ?
#
loop_
_entity_poly.entity_id
_entity_poly.type
_entity_poly.pdbx_seq_one_letter_code
_entity_poly.pdbx_strand_id
1 'polypeptide(L)'
;MTTSKWLLASAVLLLAACSSNNEEPVQQANSARINTLQTSAGCAAVGGVTTIAHNLNGEALRMCQMPNGKQCEERTLGLGSCAG
;
A
#
# COMPACT_ATOMS: atom_id res chain seq x y z
N MET A 1 -16.18 -3.09 51.37
CA MET A 1 -16.61 -3.22 49.96
C MET A 1 -16.90 -1.86 49.28
N THR A 2 -16.51 -0.72 49.85
CA THR A 2 -16.82 0.63 49.32
C THR A 2 -15.66 1.27 48.55
N THR A 3 -14.42 0.96 48.92
CA THR A 3 -13.18 1.48 48.32
C THR A 3 -12.97 1.04 46.87
N SER A 4 -13.31 -0.20 46.53
CA SER A 4 -13.19 -0.73 45.16
C SER A 4 -14.11 0.00 44.17
N LYS A 5 -15.31 0.44 44.60
CA LYS A 5 -16.25 1.16 43.73
C LYS A 5 -15.72 2.56 43.36
N TRP A 6 -15.01 3.19 44.29
CA TRP A 6 -14.38 4.50 44.05
C TRP A 6 -13.22 4.44 43.07
N LEU A 7 -12.40 3.39 43.15
CA LEU A 7 -11.30 3.16 42.21
C LEU A 7 -11.80 2.89 40.78
N LEU A 8 -12.90 2.16 40.64
CA LEU A 8 -13.50 1.90 39.33
C LEU A 8 -14.11 3.17 38.71
N ALA A 9 -14.73 4.03 39.52
CA ALA A 9 -15.31 5.29 39.05
C ALA A 9 -14.23 6.28 38.56
N SER A 10 -13.10 6.39 39.26
CA SER A 10 -12.01 7.29 38.83
C SER A 10 -11.32 6.81 37.55
N ALA A 11 -11.14 5.50 37.39
CA ALA A 11 -10.56 4.92 36.19
C ALA A 11 -11.40 5.24 34.94
N VAL A 12 -12.73 5.07 35.02
CA VAL A 12 -13.63 5.35 33.89
C VAL A 12 -13.60 6.82 33.49
N LEU A 13 -13.52 7.75 34.46
CA LEU A 13 -13.48 9.18 34.19
C LEU A 13 -12.18 9.60 33.48
N LEU A 14 -11.05 8.98 33.84
CA LEU A 14 -9.75 9.22 33.19
C LEU A 14 -9.73 8.72 31.74
N LEU A 15 -10.30 7.54 31.47
CA LEU A 15 -10.39 7.01 30.10
C LEU A 15 -11.27 7.88 29.19
N ALA A 16 -12.40 8.39 29.71
CA ALA A 16 -13.29 9.27 28.95
C ALA A 16 -12.62 10.61 28.58
N ALA A 17 -11.81 11.17 29.48
CA ALA A 17 -11.06 12.41 29.22
C ALA A 17 -9.95 12.21 28.18
N CYS A 18 -9.29 11.05 28.16
CA CYS A 18 -8.20 10.77 27.23
C CYS A 18 -8.68 10.56 25.79
N SER A 19 -9.94 10.12 25.59
CA SER A 19 -10.54 9.96 24.26
C SER A 19 -11.08 11.27 23.65
N SER A 20 -10.99 12.41 24.35
CA SER A 20 -11.58 13.68 23.92
C SER A 20 -10.67 14.52 23.01
N ASN A 21 -9.49 14.03 22.64
CA ASN A 21 -8.73 14.61 21.53
C ASN A 21 -9.19 13.96 20.22
N ASN A 22 -10.30 14.47 19.71
CA ASN A 22 -10.81 14.17 18.36
C ASN A 22 -10.02 14.96 17.31
N GLU A 23 -8.69 14.87 17.36
CA GLU A 23 -7.82 15.34 16.29
C GLU A 23 -7.81 14.25 15.24
N GLU A 24 -8.94 14.08 14.54
CA GLU A 24 -8.98 13.28 13.34
C GLU A 24 -7.98 13.90 12.34
N PRO A 25 -6.94 13.16 11.90
CA PRO A 25 -6.03 13.69 10.92
C PRO A 25 -6.84 14.00 9.67
N VAL A 26 -6.67 15.22 9.13
CA VAL A 26 -7.32 15.62 7.88
C VAL A 26 -7.14 14.50 6.87
N GLN A 27 -8.27 13.98 6.36
CA GLN A 27 -8.26 12.92 5.38
C GLN A 27 -7.71 13.51 4.07
N GLN A 28 -6.39 13.56 3.98
CA GLN A 28 -5.69 14.06 2.82
C GLN A 28 -5.92 13.02 1.73
N ALA A 29 -6.98 13.26 0.95
CA ALA A 29 -7.29 12.53 -0.27
C ALA A 29 -6.15 12.77 -1.25
N ASN A 30 -5.03 12.11 -1.03
CA ASN A 30 -3.97 11.97 -1.99
C ASN A 30 -4.50 10.96 -2.99
N SER A 31 -5.32 11.42 -3.94
CA SER A 31 -5.40 10.74 -5.22
C SER A 31 -3.97 10.72 -5.73
N ALA A 32 -3.27 9.60 -5.48
CA ALA A 32 -1.96 9.37 -6.02
C ALA A 32 -2.12 9.54 -7.52
N ARG A 33 -1.72 10.71 -8.04
CA ARG A 33 -1.61 10.93 -9.46
C ARG A 33 -0.50 9.99 -9.87
N ILE A 34 -0.88 8.77 -10.25
CA ILE A 34 0.04 7.81 -10.81
C ILE A 34 0.47 8.46 -12.10
N ASN A 35 1.62 9.14 -12.02
CA ASN A 35 2.29 9.70 -13.16
C ASN A 35 2.36 8.53 -14.15
N THR A 36 1.72 8.67 -15.30
CA THR A 36 1.57 7.59 -16.29
C THR A 36 2.91 6.93 -16.45
N LEU A 37 3.04 5.72 -15.92
CA LEU A 37 4.32 5.02 -15.95
C LEU A 37 4.56 4.71 -17.42
N GLN A 38 5.58 5.33 -18.01
CA GLN A 38 5.89 5.05 -19.41
C GLN A 38 6.14 3.57 -19.53
N THR A 39 5.35 2.92 -20.39
CA THR A 39 5.55 1.51 -20.67
C THR A 39 6.90 1.37 -21.34
N SER A 40 7.73 0.49 -20.79
CA SER A 40 9.05 0.27 -21.31
C SER A 40 9.02 -0.42 -22.66
N ALA A 41 10.05 -0.18 -23.48
CA ALA A 41 10.12 -0.74 -24.82
C ALA A 41 10.02 -2.27 -24.82
N GLY A 42 10.63 -2.95 -23.83
CA GLY A 42 10.54 -4.40 -23.69
C GLY A 42 9.14 -4.89 -23.34
N CYS A 43 8.45 -4.21 -22.42
CA CYS A 43 7.09 -4.56 -22.05
C CYS A 43 6.07 -4.26 -23.17
N ALA A 44 6.26 -3.14 -23.86
CA ALA A 44 5.48 -2.79 -25.04
C ALA A 44 5.68 -3.79 -26.19
N ALA A 45 6.91 -4.29 -26.40
CA ALA A 45 7.22 -5.24 -27.46
C ALA A 45 6.46 -6.57 -27.31
N VAL A 46 6.10 -6.96 -26.09
CA VAL A 46 5.26 -8.15 -25.81
C VAL A 46 3.78 -7.83 -25.63
N GLY A 47 3.37 -6.58 -25.93
CA GLY A 47 1.99 -6.12 -25.80
C GLY A 47 1.51 -5.90 -24.36
N GLY A 48 2.43 -5.82 -23.40
CA GLY A 48 2.13 -5.58 -21.99
C GLY A 48 2.16 -4.10 -21.61
N VAL A 49 1.85 -3.82 -20.33
CA VAL A 49 1.94 -2.48 -19.73
C VAL A 49 2.85 -2.49 -18.50
N THR A 50 3.68 -1.47 -18.34
CA THR A 50 4.59 -1.39 -17.17
C THR A 50 3.83 -0.91 -15.93
N THR A 51 4.01 -1.64 -14.85
CA THR A 51 3.45 -1.40 -13.52
C THR A 51 4.56 -1.38 -12.48
N ILE A 52 4.30 -0.83 -11.30
CA ILE A 52 5.20 -0.91 -10.15
C ILE A 52 4.56 -1.79 -9.10
N ALA A 53 5.33 -2.75 -8.61
CA ALA A 53 5.02 -3.52 -7.41
C ALA A 53 6.08 -3.21 -6.34
N HIS A 54 5.75 -3.45 -5.07
CA HIS A 54 6.72 -3.34 -3.98
C HIS A 54 7.05 -4.75 -3.46
N ASN A 55 8.34 -5.04 -3.22
CA ASN A 55 8.69 -6.30 -2.55
C ASN A 55 8.36 -6.27 -1.05
N LEU A 56 8.57 -7.42 -0.40
CA LEU A 56 8.45 -7.56 1.06
C LEU A 56 9.36 -6.61 1.85
N ASN A 57 10.43 -6.11 1.22
CA ASN A 57 11.36 -5.14 1.80
C ASN A 57 10.94 -3.68 1.52
N GLY A 58 9.83 -3.46 0.78
CA GLY A 58 9.31 -2.14 0.39
C GLY A 58 9.93 -1.53 -0.88
N GLU A 59 10.90 -2.18 -1.52
CA GLU A 59 11.55 -1.66 -2.73
C GLU A 59 10.60 -1.73 -3.94
N ALA A 60 10.58 -0.65 -4.73
CA ALA A 60 9.79 -0.57 -5.96
C ALA A 60 10.46 -1.37 -7.09
N LEU A 61 9.75 -2.40 -7.56
CA LEU A 61 10.10 -3.24 -8.70
C LEU A 61 9.24 -2.87 -9.90
N ARG A 62 9.89 -2.74 -11.07
CA ARG A 62 9.19 -2.60 -12.34
C ARG A 62 8.74 -3.96 -12.84
N MET A 63 7.43 -4.08 -13.03
CA MET A 63 6.76 -5.28 -13.50
C MET A 63 6.09 -4.97 -14.84
N CYS A 64 6.08 -5.93 -15.75
CA CYS A 64 5.30 -5.93 -16.97
C CYS A 64 4.03 -6.76 -16.75
N GLN A 65 2.88 -6.12 -16.84
CA GLN A 65 1.57 -6.78 -16.84
C GLN A 65 1.27 -7.24 -18.26
N MET A 66 1.19 -8.56 -18.46
CA MET A 66 0.94 -9.17 -19.75
C MET A 66 -0.57 -9.28 -20.05
N PRO A 67 -0.98 -9.34 -21.33
CA PRO A 67 -2.40 -9.49 -21.72
C PRO A 67 -3.08 -10.75 -21.19
N ASN A 68 -2.30 -11.79 -20.90
CA ASN A 68 -2.77 -13.05 -20.30
C ASN A 68 -3.02 -12.96 -18.78
N GLY A 69 -2.84 -11.78 -18.16
CA GLY A 69 -3.03 -11.56 -16.73
C GLY A 69 -1.81 -11.90 -15.85
N LYS A 70 -0.74 -12.46 -16.42
CA LYS A 70 0.51 -12.71 -15.69
C LYS A 70 1.29 -11.39 -15.49
N GLN A 71 2.02 -11.29 -14.39
CA GLN A 71 2.99 -10.21 -14.16
C GLN A 71 4.42 -10.77 -14.18
N CYS A 72 5.32 -10.02 -14.80
CA CYS A 72 6.70 -10.42 -14.98
C CYS A 72 7.64 -9.29 -14.62
N GLU A 73 8.74 -9.57 -13.92
CA GLU A 73 9.73 -8.52 -13.65
C GLU A 73 10.34 -8.06 -14.98
N GLU A 74 10.45 -6.76 -15.18
CA GLU A 74 10.96 -6.21 -16.44
C GLU A 74 12.38 -6.71 -16.76
N ARG A 75 13.21 -6.92 -15.72
CA ARG A 75 14.57 -7.47 -15.85
C ARG A 75 14.58 -8.88 -16.40
N THR A 76 13.61 -9.72 -16.02
CA THR A 76 13.50 -11.11 -16.47
C THR A 76 12.81 -11.24 -17.82
N LEU A 77 12.06 -10.21 -18.24
CA LEU A 77 11.43 -10.12 -19.55
C LEU A 77 12.46 -10.16 -20.68
N GLY A 78 13.54 -9.38 -20.57
CA GLY A 78 14.63 -9.34 -21.57
C GLY A 78 15.44 -10.64 -21.64
N LEU A 79 15.35 -11.50 -20.62
CA LEU A 79 16.02 -12.79 -20.56
C LEU A 79 15.16 -13.93 -21.15
N GLY A 80 13.96 -13.63 -21.68
CA GLY A 80 13.06 -14.62 -22.26
C GLY A 80 12.35 -15.52 -21.25
N SER A 81 12.63 -15.38 -19.95
CA SER A 81 12.04 -16.19 -18.86
C SER A 81 10.52 -15.99 -18.72
N CYS A 82 10.00 -14.89 -19.25
CA CYS A 82 8.61 -14.49 -19.15
C CYS A 82 7.80 -14.61 -20.45
N ALA A 83 8.40 -15.16 -21.51
CA ALA A 83 7.74 -15.39 -22.81
C ALA A 83 6.99 -16.75 -22.88
N GLY A 84 6.78 -17.42 -21.74
CA GLY A 84 6.14 -18.74 -21.63
C GLY A 84 4.70 -18.72 -21.12
#